data_AF-A0A380B6T2-F1
#
_entry.id   AF-A0A380B6T2-F1
#
_cell.length_a   1.000
_cell.length_b   1.000
_cell.length_c   1.000
_cell.angle_alpha   90.00
_cell.angle_beta   90.00
_cell.angle_gamma   90.00
#
_symmetry.space_group_name_H-M   'P 1'
#
loop_
_entity.id
_entity.type
_entity.pdbx_description
1 polymer ?
#
loop_
_entity_poly.entity_id
_entity_poly.type
_entity_poly.pdbx_seq_one_letter_code
_entity_poly.pdbx_strand_id
1 'polypeptide(L)'
;MYQLDGPLFFGSTTAFAELFEPKNDPQNVVLDFAGTRVMDSSGVEAIDKLTARYLAAGKTIRLRHLSGDCVRLLKQAGPFLQP
;
A
#
# COMPACT_ATOMS: atom_id res chain seq x y z
N MET A 1 6.17 -10.88 -5.45
CA MET A 1 6.62 -9.48 -5.29
C MET A 1 5.91 -8.68 -6.36
N TYR A 2 5.33 -7.53 -6.01
CA TYR A 2 4.62 -6.65 -6.92
C TYR A 2 5.46 -5.42 -7.19
N GLN A 3 5.67 -5.09 -8.46
CA GLN A 3 6.25 -3.83 -8.89
C GLN A 3 5.10 -2.90 -9.28
N LEU A 4 5.09 -1.72 -8.68
CA LEU A 4 4.06 -0.71 -8.92
C LEU A 4 4.60 0.32 -9.89
N ASP A 5 3.78 0.65 -10.88
CA ASP A 5 4.09 1.60 -11.93
C ASP A 5 2.99 2.65 -12.07
N GLY A 6 3.42 3.89 -12.32
CA GLY A 6 2.51 5.02 -12.51
C GLY A 6 2.01 5.62 -11.20
N PRO A 7 1.31 6.77 -11.22
CA PRO A 7 0.92 7.48 -10.01
C PRO A 7 -0.23 6.79 -9.25
N LEU A 8 -0.12 6.76 -7.93
CA LEU A 8 -1.19 6.33 -7.03
C LEU A 8 -1.92 7.57 -6.47
N PHE A 9 -3.18 7.74 -6.88
CA PHE A 9 -4.04 8.86 -6.54
C PHE A 9 -5.50 8.40 -6.55
N PHE A 10 -6.44 9.27 -6.16
CA PHE A 10 -7.87 8.94 -6.07
C PHE A 10 -8.40 8.10 -7.24
N GLY A 11 -8.11 8.50 -8.48
CA GLY A 11 -8.58 7.83 -9.70
C GLY A 11 -7.91 6.48 -10.02
N SER A 12 -6.79 6.14 -9.38
CA SER A 12 -6.09 4.86 -9.59
C SER A 12 -6.20 3.89 -8.41
N THR A 13 -6.82 4.29 -7.29
CA THR A 13 -6.98 3.44 -6.09
C THR A 13 -7.75 2.14 -6.35
N THR A 14 -8.81 2.16 -7.17
CA THR A 14 -9.58 0.96 -7.52
C THR A 14 -8.73 -0.03 -8.30
N ALA A 15 -8.10 0.43 -9.38
CA ALA A 15 -7.23 -0.40 -10.21
C ALA A 15 -6.07 -0.97 -9.39
N PHE A 16 -5.48 -0.17 -8.50
CA PHE A 16 -4.46 -0.63 -7.56
C PHE A 16 -4.96 -1.78 -6.68
N ALA A 17 -6.15 -1.67 -6.08
CA ALA A 17 -6.69 -2.69 -5.19
C ALA A 17 -7.03 -4.01 -5.89
N GLU A 18 -7.35 -3.96 -7.19
CA GLU A 18 -7.66 -5.11 -8.04
C GLU A 18 -6.41 -5.92 -8.44
N LEU A 19 -5.21 -5.33 -8.35
CA LEU A 19 -3.95 -6.04 -8.62
C LEU A 19 -3.62 -7.13 -7.59
N PHE A 20 -4.31 -7.13 -6.44
CA PHE A 20 -3.96 -7.93 -5.28
C PHE A 20 -5.05 -8.92 -4.90
N GLU A 21 -4.63 -10.16 -4.64
CA GLU A 21 -5.53 -11.23 -4.23
C GLU A 21 -5.05 -11.83 -2.90
N PRO A 22 -5.37 -11.19 -1.75
CA PRO A 22 -4.88 -11.61 -0.44
C PRO A 22 -5.20 -13.06 -0.06
N LYS A 23 -6.15 -13.73 -0.71
CA LYS A 23 -6.41 -15.16 -0.50
C LYS A 23 -5.43 -16.05 -1.26
N ASN A 24 -5.11 -15.70 -2.49
CA ASN A 24 -4.29 -16.50 -3.41
C ASN A 24 -2.79 -16.17 -3.32
N ASP A 25 -2.45 -15.01 -2.77
CA ASP A 25 -1.06 -14.55 -2.70
C ASP A 25 -0.17 -15.36 -1.74
N PRO A 26 1.16 -15.33 -1.89
CA PRO A 26 2.06 -15.99 -0.95
C PRO A 26 1.99 -15.36 0.47
N GLN A 27 2.49 -16.10 1.46
CA GLN A 27 2.49 -15.67 2.87
C GLN A 27 3.24 -14.35 3.10
N ASN A 28 4.28 -14.10 2.30
CA ASN A 28 5.10 -12.91 2.36
C ASN A 28 5.00 -12.16 1.04
N VAL A 29 4.37 -10.98 1.07
CA VAL A 29 4.20 -10.11 -0.08
C VAL A 29 5.08 -8.87 0.09
N VAL A 30 5.72 -8.46 -1.00
CA VAL A 30 6.50 -7.21 -1.07
C VAL A 30 5.90 -6.35 -2.16
N LEU A 31 5.56 -5.11 -1.81
CA LEU A 31 5.15 -4.05 -2.72
C LEU A 31 6.33 -3.12 -2.96
N ASP A 32 6.76 -3.02 -4.21
CA ASP A 32 7.86 -2.17 -4.63
C ASP A 32 7.33 -0.90 -5.31
N PHE A 33 7.55 0.24 -4.66
CA PHE A 33 7.10 1.55 -5.10
C PHE A 33 8.13 2.28 -5.99
N ALA A 34 9.18 1.62 -6.47
CA ALA A 34 10.24 2.27 -7.25
C ALA A 34 9.72 2.97 -8.52
N GLY A 35 8.68 2.43 -9.18
CA GLY A 35 8.05 2.98 -10.39
C GLY A 35 6.78 3.81 -10.13
N THR A 36 6.37 3.95 -8.87
CA THR A 36 5.11 4.62 -8.50
C THR A 36 5.37 5.78 -7.56
N ARG A 37 4.45 6.74 -7.53
CA ARG A 37 4.44 7.77 -6.49
C ARG A 37 3.03 7.97 -5.98
N VAL A 38 2.91 8.07 -4.66
CA VAL A 38 1.66 8.43 -3.99
C VAL A 38 1.49 9.94 -4.08
N MET A 39 0.41 10.38 -4.72
CA MET A 39 0.18 11.79 -5.06
C MET A 39 -0.78 12.49 -4.10
N ASP A 40 -1.64 11.74 -3.40
CA ASP A 40 -2.66 12.28 -2.49
C ASP A 40 -2.92 11.34 -1.30
N SER A 41 -3.77 11.79 -0.36
CA SER A 41 -4.20 11.00 0.80
C SER A 41 -4.99 9.74 0.42
N SER A 42 -5.67 9.74 -0.72
CA SER A 42 -6.43 8.58 -1.20
C SER A 42 -5.50 7.42 -1.55
N GLY A 43 -4.34 7.71 -2.13
CA GLY A 43 -3.32 6.71 -2.38
C GLY A 43 -2.74 6.12 -1.10
N VAL A 44 -2.54 6.94 -0.07
CA VAL A 44 -2.13 6.49 1.27
C VAL A 44 -3.19 5.55 1.88
N GLU A 45 -4.46 5.95 1.81
CA GLU A 45 -5.59 5.15 2.31
C GLU A 45 -5.73 3.81 1.56
N ALA A 46 -5.48 3.80 0.24
CA ALA A 46 -5.50 2.57 -0.55
C ALA A 46 -4.43 1.56 -0.09
N ILE A 47 -3.21 2.05 0.20
CA ILE A 47 -2.12 1.21 0.74
C ILE A 47 -2.47 0.68 2.13
N ASP A 48 -3.06 1.51 2.98
CA ASP A 48 -3.47 1.13 4.34
C ASP A 48 -4.55 0.04 4.31
N LYS A 49 -5.63 0.26 3.51
CA LYS A 49 -6.69 -0.74 3.31
C LYS A 49 -6.15 -2.06 2.77
N LEU A 50 -5.24 -2.00 1.80
CA LEU A 50 -4.61 -3.21 1.26
C LEU A 50 -3.81 -3.95 2.34
N THR A 51 -3.01 -3.21 3.10
CA THR A 51 -2.21 -3.76 4.21
C THR A 51 -3.09 -4.45 5.24
N ALA A 52 -4.18 -3.80 5.65
CA ALA A 52 -5.17 -4.37 6.57
C ALA A 52 -5.80 -5.66 6.02
N ARG A 53 -6.10 -5.74 4.72
CA ARG A 53 -6.62 -6.96 4.07
C ARG A 53 -5.64 -8.13 4.15
N TYR A 54 -4.35 -7.89 3.95
CA TYR A 54 -3.32 -8.94 4.09
C TYR A 54 -3.15 -9.38 5.54
N LEU A 55 -3.12 -8.43 6.48
CA LEU A 55 -3.04 -8.73 7.91
C LEU A 55 -4.24 -9.55 8.39
N ALA A 56 -5.44 -9.19 7.95
CA ALA A 56 -6.68 -9.94 8.24
C ALA A 56 -6.66 -11.35 7.62
N ALA A 57 -5.97 -11.53 6.50
CA ALA A 57 -5.72 -12.84 5.89
C ALA A 57 -4.57 -13.62 6.56
N GLY A 58 -3.97 -13.08 7.63
CA GLY A 58 -2.84 -13.69 8.33
C GLY A 58 -1.52 -13.64 7.55
N LYS A 59 -1.42 -12.77 6.54
CA LYS A 59 -0.26 -12.64 5.65
C LYS A 59 0.59 -11.45 6.01
N THR A 60 1.88 -11.55 5.73
CA THR A 60 2.84 -10.46 5.95
C THR A 60 3.01 -9.69 4.65
N ILE A 61 2.86 -8.37 4.74
CA ILE A 61 3.10 -7.44 3.63
C ILE A 61 4.22 -6.47 4.01
N ARG A 62 5.10 -6.16 3.06
CA ARG A 62 6.21 -5.21 3.22
C ARG A 62 6.20 -4.18 2.10
N LEU A 63 6.42 -2.92 2.44
CA LEU A 63 6.46 -1.81 1.49
C LEU A 63 7.92 -1.39 1.27
N ARG A 64 8.33 -1.21 0.01
CA ARG A 64 9.71 -0.84 -0.40
C ARG A 64 9.71 0.35 -1.34
N HIS A 65 10.78 1.16 -1.30
CA HIS A 65 10.98 2.33 -2.17
C HIS A 65 9.85 3.37 -2.11
N LEU A 66 9.12 3.42 -0.98
CA LEU A 66 8.21 4.52 -0.70
C LEU A 66 8.99 5.83 -0.65
N SER A 67 8.44 6.87 -1.28
CA SER A 67 9.00 8.23 -1.19
C SER A 67 8.94 8.74 0.26
N GLY A 68 9.92 9.55 0.67
CA GLY A 68 9.97 10.09 2.03
C GLY A 68 8.72 10.86 2.44
N ASP A 69 8.13 11.61 1.52
CA ASP A 69 6.85 12.31 1.74
C ASP A 69 5.68 11.35 1.95
N CYS A 70 5.62 10.24 1.20
CA CYS A 70 4.60 9.22 1.40
C CYS A 70 4.81 8.49 2.74
N VAL A 71 6.06 8.22 3.13
CA VAL A 71 6.36 7.67 4.45
C VAL A 71 5.89 8.63 5.55
N ARG A 72 6.08 9.95 5.37
CA ARG A 72 5.60 10.96 6.32
C ARG A 72 4.06 11.00 6.37
N LEU A 73 3.39 10.95 5.22
CA LEU A 73 1.93 10.90 5.15
C LEU A 73 1.37 9.61 5.72
N LEU A 74 1.98 8.44 5.48
CA LEU A 74 1.61 7.16 6.11
C LEU A 74 1.80 7.22 7.63
N LYS A 75 2.89 7.83 8.10
CA LYS A 75 3.15 8.06 9.53
C LYS A 75 2.17 9.06 10.17
N GLN A 76 1.68 10.05 9.41
CA GLN A 76 0.73 11.07 9.89
C GLN A 76 -0.73 10.61 9.78
N ALA A 77 -1.07 9.85 8.75
CA ALA A 77 -2.40 9.30 8.52
C ALA A 77 -2.72 8.11 9.44
N GLY A 78 -1.74 7.63 10.22
CA GLY A 78 -1.95 6.63 11.26
C GLY A 78 -1.79 7.22 12.67
N PRO A 79 -2.86 7.15 13.47
CA PRO A 79 -2.84 6.26 14.64
C PRO A 79 -3.88 5.11 14.53
N PHE A 80 -3.59 4.09 13.71
CA PHE A 80 -3.64 2.68 14.19
C PHE A 80 -2.26 2.24 14.74
N LEU A 81 -1.32 3.19 14.81
CA LEU A 81 -0.39 3.41 15.92
C LEU A 81 -1.20 3.89 17.16
N GLN A 82 -0.82 3.53 18.37
CA GLN A 82 -1.38 4.06 19.63
C GLN A 82 -0.53 5.25 20.14
N PRO A 83 -0.99 6.04 21.13
CA PRO A 83 -0.88 7.52 21.21
C PRO A 83 0.53 8.11 21.10
#